data_AF-A0A699XQQ0-F1
#
_entry.id   AF-A0A699XQQ0-F1
#
_cell.length_a   1.000
_cell.length_b   1.000
_cell.length_c   1.000
_cell.angle_alpha   90.00
_cell.angle_beta   90.00
_cell.angle_gamma   90.00
#
_symmetry.space_group_name_H-M   'P 1'
#
loop_
_entity.id
_entity.type
_entity.pdbx_description
1 polymer ?
#
loop_
_entity_poly.entity_id
_entity_poly.type
_entity_poly.pdbx_seq_one_letter_code
_entity_poly.pdbx_strand_id
1 'polypeptide(L)' 'LGVKKTATADQIKKAYRKLARQHHPDVNPNDATAEQKFKEVNEANEVLSDPEKRKKYDQFGADYQRYEQAGAGGAGR' A
#
# COMPACT_ATOMS: atom_id res chain seq x y z
N LEU A 1 -5.30 2.31 -4.25
CA LEU A 1 -5.24 1.58 -5.54
C LEU A 1 -6.59 1.41 -6.27
N GLY A 2 -7.75 1.56 -5.62
CA GLY A 2 -9.06 1.42 -6.31
C GLY A 2 -9.37 0.00 -6.82
N VAL A 3 -8.65 -1.01 -6.31
CA VAL A 3 -8.84 -2.42 -6.66
C VAL A 3 -9.76 -3.10 -5.65
N LYS A 4 -10.51 -4.11 -6.10
CA LYS A 4 -11.36 -4.91 -5.21
C LYS A 4 -10.49 -5.65 -4.17
N LYS A 5 -11.04 -5.93 -2.99
CA LYS A 5 -10.37 -6.76 -1.96
C LYS A 5 -9.97 -8.15 -2.48
N THR A 6 -10.70 -8.67 -3.47
CA THR A 6 -10.41 -9.94 -4.14
C THR A 6 -9.42 -9.81 -5.32
N ALA A 7 -8.83 -8.64 -5.54
CA ALA A 7 -7.93 -8.42 -6.67
C ALA A 7 -6.71 -9.34 -6.60
N THR A 8 -6.32 -9.94 -7.73
CA THR A 8 -5.12 -10.79 -7.76
C THR A 8 -3.85 -9.95 -7.68
N ALA A 9 -2.72 -10.57 -7.33
CA ALA A 9 -1.42 -9.89 -7.30
C ALA A 9 -1.10 -9.18 -8.63
N ASP A 10 -1.47 -9.81 -9.76
CA ASP A 10 -1.31 -9.21 -11.09
C ASP A 10 -2.16 -7.96 -11.31
N GLN A 11 -3.40 -7.96 -10.81
CA GLN A 11 -4.29 -6.80 -10.88
C GLN A 11 -3.77 -5.65 -10.01
N ILE A 12 -3.29 -5.96 -8.80
CA ILE A 12 -2.66 -5.00 -7.89
C ILE A 12 -1.42 -4.39 -8.58
N LYS A 13 -0.53 -5.22 -9.12
CA LYS A 13 0.68 -4.76 -9.82
C LYS A 13 0.35 -3.93 -11.06
N LYS A 14 -0.71 -4.28 -11.81
CA LYS A 14 -1.18 -3.52 -12.96
C LYS A 14 -1.76 -2.15 -12.55
N ALA A 15 -2.57 -2.12 -11.50
CA ALA A 15 -3.12 -0.87 -10.95
C ALA A 15 -2.01 0.04 -10.39
N TYR A 16 -1.08 -0.52 -9.63
CA TYR A 16 0.10 0.17 -9.12
C TYR A 16 0.89 0.81 -10.26
N ARG A 17 1.28 0.04 -11.29
CA ARG A 17 2.04 0.59 -12.43
C ARG A 17 1.30 1.71 -13.17
N LYS A 18 -0.03 1.62 -13.29
CA LYS A 18 -0.84 2.66 -13.92
C LYS A 18 -0.84 3.95 -13.09
N LEU A 19 -1.10 3.84 -11.79
CA LEU A 19 -1.16 4.97 -10.88
C LEU A 19 0.23 5.59 -10.63
N ALA A 20 1.25 4.76 -10.48
CA ALA A 20 2.65 5.19 -10.32
C ALA A 20 3.12 6.00 -11.52
N ARG A 21 2.76 5.61 -12.75
CA ARG A 21 3.05 6.41 -13.96
C ARG A 21 2.23 7.71 -14.00
N GLN A 22 0.96 7.66 -13.60
CA GLN A 22 0.10 8.85 -13.58
C GLN A 22 0.54 9.89 -12.55
N HIS A 23 1.09 9.46 -11.42
CA HIS A 23 1.54 10.31 -10.32
C HIS A 23 3.07 10.39 -10.21
N HIS A 24 3.80 9.96 -11.24
CA HIS A 24 5.26 9.95 -11.21
C HIS A 24 5.79 11.38 -11.12
N PRO A 25 6.86 11.65 -10.33
CA PRO A 25 7.47 12.97 -10.26
C PRO A 25 7.99 13.46 -11.62
N ASP A 26 8.49 12.57 -12.48
CA ASP A 26 8.94 12.95 -13.83
C ASP A 26 7.84 13.55 -14.71
N VAL A 27 6.59 13.13 -14.55
CA VAL A 27 5.46 13.65 -15.35
C VAL A 27 4.60 14.67 -14.58
N ASN A 28 4.75 14.74 -13.26
CA ASN A 28 4.13 15.75 -12.40
C ASN A 28 5.18 16.46 -11.53
N PRO A 29 6.14 17.17 -12.14
CA PRO A 29 7.14 17.90 -11.38
C PRO A 29 6.45 18.99 -10.53
N ASN A 30 6.82 19.07 -9.26
CA ASN A 30 6.29 20.03 -8.26
C ASN A 30 4.80 19.88 -7.90
N ASP A 31 4.15 18.76 -8.23
CA ASP A 31 2.79 18.49 -7.78
C ASP A 31 2.80 17.71 -6.45
N ALA A 32 2.59 18.42 -5.35
CA ALA A 32 2.49 17.84 -4.02
C ALA A 32 1.34 16.83 -3.88
N THR A 33 0.26 16.99 -4.66
CA THR A 33 -0.87 16.06 -4.66
C THR A 33 -0.48 14.76 -5.37
N ALA A 34 0.25 14.86 -6.49
CA ALA A 34 0.79 13.68 -7.15
C ALA A 34 1.79 12.95 -6.26
N GLU A 35 2.65 13.67 -5.55
CA GLU A 35 3.60 13.07 -4.60
C GLU A 35 2.89 12.31 -3.47
N GLN A 36 1.86 12.91 -2.85
CA GLN A 36 1.06 12.25 -1.81
C GLN A 36 0.40 10.98 -2.37
N LYS A 37 -0.27 11.07 -3.52
CA LYS A 37 -0.90 9.91 -4.16
C LYS A 37 0.11 8.84 -4.54
N PHE A 38 1.31 9.23 -4.99
CA PHE A 38 2.37 8.30 -5.32
C PHE A 38 2.82 7.52 -4.08
N LYS A 39 3.00 8.19 -2.94
CA LYS A 39 3.31 7.55 -1.64
C LYS A 39 2.22 6.58 -1.22
N GLU A 40 0.95 7.00 -1.22
CA GLU A 40 -0.20 6.14 -0.89
C GLU A 40 -0.28 4.89 -1.79
N VAL A 41 -0.01 5.06 -3.09
CA VAL A 41 0.00 3.98 -4.08
C VAL A 41 1.14 2.99 -3.80
N ASN A 42 2.30 3.49 -3.37
CA ASN A 42 3.45 2.68 -3.02
C ASN A 42 3.20 1.86 -1.75
N GLU A 43 2.73 2.50 -0.69
CA GLU A 43 2.37 1.83 0.57
C GLU A 43 1.31 0.75 0.34
N ALA A 44 0.25 1.06 -0.42
CA ALA A 44 -0.79 0.09 -0.74
C ALA A 44 -0.22 -1.11 -1.53
N ASN A 45 0.75 -0.90 -2.42
CA ASN A 45 1.38 -1.98 -3.15
C ASN A 45 2.28 -2.85 -2.24
N GLU A 46 3.02 -2.27 -1.30
CA GLU A 46 3.81 -3.04 -0.33
C GLU A 46 2.94 -3.95 0.54
N VAL A 47 1.79 -3.47 0.99
CA VAL A 47 0.85 -4.25 1.80
C VAL A 47 0.15 -5.33 0.97
N LEU A 48 -0.30 -4.99 -0.23
CA LEU A 48 -1.12 -5.90 -1.05
C LEU A 48 -0.30 -6.90 -1.87
N SER A 49 0.99 -6.63 -2.10
CA SER A 49 1.89 -7.56 -2.80
C SER A 49 2.41 -8.70 -1.90
N ASP A 50 2.47 -8.46 -0.59
CA ASP A 50 2.85 -9.47 0.40
C ASP A 50 1.59 -10.22 0.88
N PRO A 51 1.50 -11.55 0.69
CA PRO A 51 0.36 -12.35 1.11
C PRO A 51 0.08 -12.29 2.63
N GLU A 52 1.11 -12.17 3.46
CA GLU A 52 0.97 -12.09 4.91
C GLU A 52 0.46 -10.72 5.33
N LYS A 53 1.07 -9.64 4.81
CA LYS A 53 0.61 -8.27 5.09
C LYS A 53 -0.80 -8.04 4.54
N ARG A 54 -1.12 -8.59 3.38
CA ARG A 54 -2.46 -8.55 2.80
C ARG A 54 -3.48 -9.24 3.70
N LYS A 55 -3.17 -10.43 4.23
CA LYS A 55 -4.05 -11.10 5.19
C LYS A 55 -4.28 -10.23 6.43
N LYS A 56 -3.21 -9.63 6.98
CA LYS A 56 -3.32 -8.71 8.12
C LYS A 56 -4.16 -7.48 7.78
N TYR A 57 -3.96 -6.88 6.61
CA TYR A 57 -4.75 -5.73 6.14
C TYR A 57 -6.21 -6.09 5.90
N ASP A 58 -6.50 -7.27 5.33
CA ASP A 58 -7.86 -7.75 5.13
C ASP A 58 -8.56 -8.06 6.47
N GLN A 59 -7.81 -8.47 7.50
CA GLN A 59 -8.31 -8.81 8.83
C GLN A 59 -8.44 -7.60 9.78
N PHE A 60 -7.50 -6.65 9.73
CA PHE A 60 -7.40 -5.52 10.68
C PHE A 60 -7.57 -4.14 10.02
N GLY A 61 -7.69 -4.07 8.69
CA GLY A 61 -7.82 -2.82 7.96
C GLY A 61 -6.55 -1.97 7.95
N ALA A 62 -6.71 -0.65 7.75
CA ALA A 62 -5.60 0.30 7.74
C ALA A 62 -4.86 0.38 9.09
N ASP A 63 -5.50 -0.04 10.19
CA ASP A 63 -4.89 -0.09 11.53
C ASP A 63 -3.97 -1.30 11.73
N TYR A 64 -3.79 -2.19 10.74
CA TYR A 64 -2.87 -3.34 10.88
C TYR A 64 -1.43 -2.90 11.19
N GLN A 65 -1.01 -1.72 10.73
CA GLN A 65 0.32 -1.18 11.03
C GLN A 65 0.49 -0.86 12.52
N ARG A 66 -0.58 -0.42 13.22
CA ARG A 66 -0.54 -0.30 14.69
C ARG A 66 -0.39 -1.65 15.36
N TYR A 67 -0.98 -2.71 14.80
CA TYR A 67 -0.82 -4.08 15.31
C TYR A 67 0.59 -4.63 15.11
N GLU A 68 1.27 -4.32 13.99
CA GLU A 68 2.69 -4.69 13.82
C GLU A 68 3.61 -3.93 14.78
N GLN A 69 3.35 -2.64 15.00
CA GLN A 69 4.15 -1.84 15.92
C GLN A 69 3.89 -2.19 17.40
N ALA A 70 2.67 -2.64 17.74
CA ALA A 70 2.34 -3.18 19.05
C ALA A 70 2.81 -4.64 19.24
N GLY A 71 2.93 -5.43 18.17
CA GLY A 71 3.40 -6.82 18.19
C GLY A 71 4.93 -6.96 18.18
N ALA A 72 5.65 -5.99 17.60
CA ALA A 72 7.12 -5.98 17.56
C ALA A 72 7.78 -5.42 18.83
N GLY A 73 7.00 -4.95 19.81
CA GLY A 73 7.49 -4.38 21.08
C GLY A 73 7.03 -5.10 22.36
N GLY A 74 6.28 -6.21 22.26
CA GLY A 74 5.56 -6.80 23.40
C GLY A 74 6.00 -8.21 23.83
N ALA A 75 7.05 -8.78 23.23
CA ALA A 75 7.65 -10.03 23.70
C ALA A 75 8.88 -9.72 24.57
N GLY A 76 8.64 -9.14 25.74
CA GLY A 76 9.70 -8.85 26.68
C GLY A 76 9.22 -8.04 27.88
N ARG A 77 8.45 -8.68 28.76
CA ARG A 77 8.64 -8.72 30.23
C ARG A 77 7.68 -9.73 30.85
#